data_AF-A0AB36D5K1-F1
#
_entry.id   AF-A0AB36D5K1-F1
#
_cell.length_a   1.000
_cell.length_b   1.000
_cell.length_c   1.000
_cell.angle_alpha   90.00
_cell.angle_beta   90.00
_cell.angle_gamma   90.00
#
_symmetry.space_group_name_H-M   'P 1'
#
loop_
_entity.id
_entity.type
_entity.pdbx_description
1 polymer ?
#
loop_
_entity_poly.entity_id
_entity_poly.type
_entity_poly.pdbx_seq_one_letter_code
_entity_poly.pdbx_strand_id
1 'polypeptide(L)'
;MTQSIWSKLFTALRGGANEVGESIVDQQALRILDQEIRDADSALANAKRELVTIMAKHKLSADRVSEYNAKIKDLESKALAAIQANREDLALEVAEAISTLTNELDVEQKQATEFGGYAENMRKDITKAESRIKSLRQQVDMAKARESVQKAQVSASIASGGANGKLETAVGTLNRLQAKQQQRAAELEAQDQLADASTGTDLERKLRDAGITPDAGSANAILERLKQKSAE
;
A
#
# COMPACT_ATOMS: atom_id res chain seq x y z
N MET A 1 14.49 11.06 25.20
CA MET A 1 14.46 11.28 23.74
C MET A 1 15.08 10.08 23.04
N THR A 2 14.27 9.07 22.74
CA THR A 2 14.66 7.90 21.93
C THR A 2 14.48 8.24 20.46
N GLN A 3 15.48 8.86 19.85
CA GLN A 3 15.54 9.01 18.40
C GLN A 3 15.71 7.61 17.80
N SER A 4 14.63 7.12 17.15
CA SER A 4 14.54 5.79 16.55
C SER A 4 15.67 5.57 15.54
N ILE A 5 16.27 4.37 15.52
CA ILE A 5 17.30 3.97 14.55
C ILE A 5 16.83 4.20 13.11
N TRP A 6 15.52 4.18 12.88
CA TRP A 6 14.86 4.56 11.63
C TRP A 6 15.13 6.01 11.19
N SER A 7 15.19 6.99 12.10
CA SER A 7 15.52 8.37 11.73
C SER A 7 17.00 8.52 11.37
N LYS A 8 17.89 7.72 12.00
CA LYS A 8 19.32 7.68 11.64
C LYS A 8 19.57 7.03 10.29
N LEU A 9 18.83 5.96 9.95
CA LEU A 9 18.86 5.37 8.61
C LEU A 9 18.30 6.34 7.55
N PHE A 10 17.22 7.05 7.86
CA PHE A 10 16.63 8.04 6.94
C PHE A 10 17.52 9.28 6.74
N THR A 11 18.22 9.73 7.79
CA THR A 11 19.22 10.81 7.69
C THR A 11 20.51 10.35 7.02
N ALA A 12 20.94 9.09 7.19
CA ALA A 12 22.05 8.52 6.44
C ALA A 12 21.74 8.39 4.94
N LEU A 13 20.50 8.06 4.58
CA LEU A 13 20.02 8.05 3.19
C LEU A 13 19.93 9.47 2.59
N ARG A 14 19.44 10.45 3.34
CA ARG A 14 19.36 11.85 2.86
C ARG A 14 20.73 12.56 2.84
N GLY A 15 21.69 12.11 3.63
CA GLY A 15 23.09 12.58 3.65
C GLY A 15 24.03 11.82 2.70
N GLY A 16 23.58 10.71 2.11
CA GLY A 16 24.42 9.83 1.27
C GLY A 16 24.76 10.38 -0.12
N ALA A 17 24.30 11.58 -0.48
CA ALA A 17 24.54 12.17 -1.79
C ALA A 17 25.88 12.92 -1.91
N ASN A 18 26.61 13.19 -0.81
CA ASN A 18 27.85 13.97 -0.92
C ASN A 18 29.11 13.45 -0.23
N GLU A 19 29.06 12.48 0.70
CA GLU A 19 30.31 11.98 1.29
C GLU A 19 30.07 10.69 2.09
N VAL A 20 30.28 9.53 1.48
CA VAL A 20 30.63 8.30 2.23
C VAL A 20 31.72 7.57 1.46
N GLY A 21 32.95 7.88 1.84
CA GLY A 21 34.13 7.10 1.50
C GLY A 21 34.05 5.68 2.06
N GLU A 22 34.66 4.77 1.31
CA GLU A 22 35.20 3.46 1.72
C GLU A 22 34.41 2.60 2.71
N SER A 23 33.71 1.64 2.13
CA SER A 23 33.47 0.26 2.59
C SER A 23 33.99 -0.13 4.00
N ILE A 24 33.32 0.31 5.05
CA ILE A 24 33.27 -0.45 6.30
C ILE A 24 31.79 -0.61 6.64
N VAL A 25 31.15 -1.54 5.94
CA VAL A 25 29.94 -2.15 6.48
C VAL A 25 30.44 -3.11 7.55
N ASP A 26 30.39 -2.69 8.82
CA ASP A 26 30.69 -3.57 9.94
C ASP A 26 29.84 -4.84 9.79
N GLN A 27 30.43 -6.03 9.98
CA GLN A 27 29.68 -7.30 9.94
C GLN A 27 28.46 -7.27 10.88
N GLN A 28 28.56 -6.50 11.95
CA GLN A 28 27.49 -6.25 12.89
C GLN A 28 26.31 -5.49 12.26
N ALA A 29 26.56 -4.54 11.35
CA ALA A 29 25.53 -3.79 10.64
C ALA A 29 24.74 -4.68 9.67
N LEU A 30 25.41 -5.61 8.94
CA LEU A 30 24.71 -6.59 8.09
C LEU A 30 23.84 -7.54 8.91
N ARG A 31 24.34 -8.00 10.06
CA ARG A 31 23.58 -8.87 10.98
C ARG A 31 22.36 -8.16 11.56
N ILE A 32 22.50 -6.89 11.94
CA ILE A 32 21.37 -6.06 12.41
C ILE A 32 20.35 -5.92 11.27
N LEU A 33 20.79 -5.59 10.06
CA LEU A 33 19.90 -5.41 8.92
C LEU A 33 19.17 -6.71 8.52
N ASP A 34 19.82 -7.86 8.59
CA ASP A 34 19.17 -9.17 8.44
C ASP A 34 18.06 -9.39 9.47
N GLN A 35 18.30 -8.98 10.72
CA GLN A 35 17.30 -9.11 11.78
C GLN A 35 16.13 -8.17 11.56
N GLU A 36 16.39 -6.90 11.23
CA GLU A 36 15.36 -5.92 10.90
C GLU A 36 14.50 -6.37 9.71
N ILE A 37 15.09 -7.00 8.69
CA ILE A 37 14.35 -7.58 7.56
C ILE A 37 13.41 -8.70 8.04
N ARG A 38 13.86 -9.58 8.94
CA ARG A 38 13.03 -10.66 9.50
C ARG A 38 11.89 -10.10 10.36
N ASP A 39 12.18 -9.07 11.15
CA ASP A 39 11.17 -8.42 11.98
C ASP A 39 10.13 -7.72 11.10
N ALA A 40 10.57 -7.08 10.00
CA ALA A 40 9.69 -6.50 8.99
C ALA A 40 8.82 -7.56 8.28
N ASP A 41 9.36 -8.74 7.96
CA ASP A 41 8.56 -9.85 7.41
C ASP A 41 7.45 -10.30 8.38
N SER A 42 7.79 -10.40 9.67
CA SER A 42 6.83 -10.77 10.71
C SER A 42 5.71 -9.73 10.84
N ALA A 43 6.09 -8.45 10.87
CA ALA A 43 5.14 -7.34 10.89
C ALA A 43 4.25 -7.34 9.64
N LEU A 44 4.83 -7.58 8.46
CA LEU A 44 4.10 -7.68 7.19
C LEU A 44 3.11 -8.85 7.20
N ALA A 45 3.50 -10.00 7.74
CA ALA A 45 2.60 -11.15 7.88
C ALA A 45 1.44 -10.85 8.83
N ASN A 46 1.67 -10.09 9.91
CA ASN A 46 0.62 -9.63 10.81
C ASN A 46 -0.34 -8.67 10.10
N ALA A 47 0.19 -7.66 9.39
CA ALA A 47 -0.61 -6.71 8.62
C ALA A 47 -1.49 -7.41 7.57
N LYS A 48 -0.98 -8.45 6.90
CA LYS A 48 -1.80 -9.27 5.98
C LYS A 48 -2.95 -9.98 6.67
N ARG A 49 -2.75 -10.51 7.88
CA ARG A 49 -3.82 -11.15 8.65
C ARG A 49 -4.88 -10.13 9.08
N GLU A 50 -4.47 -8.94 9.49
CA GLU A 50 -5.39 -7.84 9.80
C GLU A 50 -6.18 -7.40 8.56
N LEU A 51 -5.53 -7.34 7.39
CA LEU A 51 -6.21 -7.08 6.12
C LEU A 51 -7.31 -8.08 5.81
N VAL A 52 -7.05 -9.37 6.03
CA VAL A 52 -8.09 -10.40 5.88
C VAL A 52 -9.27 -10.13 6.82
N THR A 53 -9.01 -9.75 8.08
CA THR A 53 -10.07 -9.41 9.03
C THR A 53 -10.89 -8.18 8.58
N ILE A 54 -10.26 -7.12 8.10
CA ILE A 54 -10.96 -5.94 7.58
C ILE A 54 -11.76 -6.27 6.32
N MET A 55 -11.19 -7.06 5.41
CA MET A 55 -11.89 -7.52 4.21
C MET A 55 -13.12 -8.38 4.56
N ALA A 56 -13.04 -9.22 5.58
CA ALA A 56 -14.17 -10.00 6.07
C ALA A 56 -15.28 -9.09 6.64
N LYS A 57 -14.92 -8.07 7.43
CA LYS A 57 -15.87 -7.07 7.94
C LYS A 57 -16.53 -6.28 6.81
N HIS A 58 -15.74 -5.82 5.84
CA HIS A 58 -16.24 -5.15 4.65
C HIS A 58 -17.26 -6.03 3.90
N LYS A 59 -16.91 -7.30 3.66
CA LYS A 59 -17.82 -8.22 2.97
C LYS A 59 -19.11 -8.44 3.75
N LEU A 60 -19.05 -8.63 5.06
CA LEU A 60 -20.24 -8.82 5.88
C LEU A 60 -21.18 -7.60 5.85
N SER A 61 -20.63 -6.38 5.97
CA SER A 61 -21.44 -5.15 5.84
C SER A 61 -22.00 -4.97 4.43
N ALA A 62 -21.23 -5.27 3.39
CA ALA A 62 -21.70 -5.21 2.01
C ALA A 62 -22.81 -6.24 1.71
N ASP A 63 -22.70 -7.44 2.28
CA ASP A 63 -23.75 -8.47 2.16
C ASP A 63 -25.03 -8.00 2.88
N ARG A 64 -24.92 -7.41 4.09
CA ARG A 64 -26.08 -6.80 4.78
C ARG A 64 -26.72 -5.65 4.02
N VAL A 65 -25.92 -4.77 3.40
CA VAL A 65 -26.42 -3.73 2.48
C VAL A 65 -27.25 -4.35 1.36
N SER A 66 -26.77 -5.43 0.75
CA SER A 66 -27.50 -6.14 -0.30
C SER A 66 -28.83 -6.73 0.20
N GLU A 67 -28.81 -7.36 1.38
CA GLU A 67 -30.01 -7.91 2.02
C GLU A 67 -31.05 -6.83 2.33
N TYR A 68 -30.64 -5.69 2.89
CA TYR A 68 -31.54 -4.57 3.19
C TYR A 68 -32.15 -3.98 1.92
N ASN A 69 -31.35 -3.77 0.87
CA ASN A 69 -31.86 -3.31 -0.43
C ASN A 69 -32.90 -4.28 -1.01
N ALA A 70 -32.66 -5.60 -0.91
CA ALA A 70 -33.61 -6.60 -1.37
C ALA A 70 -34.93 -6.56 -0.58
N LYS A 71 -34.86 -6.46 0.76
CA LYS A 71 -36.04 -6.34 1.63
C LYS A 71 -36.83 -5.06 1.37
N ILE A 72 -36.14 -3.93 1.22
CA ILE A 72 -36.76 -2.64 0.89
C ILE A 72 -37.50 -2.75 -0.43
N LYS A 73 -36.87 -3.29 -1.48
CA LYS A 73 -37.50 -3.46 -2.79
C LYS A 73 -38.75 -4.36 -2.77
N ASP A 74 -38.73 -5.44 -1.99
CA ASP A 74 -39.88 -6.32 -1.79
C ASP A 74 -41.02 -5.57 -1.07
N LEU A 75 -40.69 -4.82 -0.02
CA LEU A 75 -41.67 -4.00 0.70
C LEU A 75 -42.22 -2.86 -0.16
N GLU A 76 -41.41 -2.20 -0.97
CA GLU A 76 -41.86 -1.17 -1.93
C GLU A 76 -42.91 -1.77 -2.89
N SER A 77 -42.67 -2.99 -3.39
CA SER A 77 -43.62 -3.68 -4.27
C SER A 77 -44.94 -3.99 -3.54
N LYS A 78 -44.87 -4.38 -2.25
CA LYS A 78 -46.04 -4.62 -1.40
C LYS A 78 -46.80 -3.33 -1.07
N ALA A 79 -46.10 -2.23 -0.81
CA ALA A 79 -46.69 -0.92 -0.57
C ALA A 79 -47.48 -0.45 -1.81
N LEU A 80 -46.90 -0.60 -3.01
CA LEU A 80 -47.59 -0.28 -4.26
C LEU A 80 -48.86 -1.13 -4.45
N ALA A 81 -48.80 -2.43 -4.15
CA ALA A 81 -49.97 -3.30 -4.21
C ALA A 81 -51.06 -2.91 -3.20
N ALA A 82 -50.68 -2.50 -1.99
CA ALA A 82 -51.63 -2.02 -0.98
C ALA A 82 -52.32 -0.71 -1.41
N ILE A 83 -51.57 0.23 -2.01
CA ILE A 83 -52.10 1.47 -2.59
C ILE A 83 -53.09 1.15 -3.71
N GLN A 84 -52.74 0.26 -4.64
CA GLN A 84 -53.63 -0.17 -5.73
C GLN A 84 -54.92 -0.84 -5.23
N ALA A 85 -54.86 -1.48 -4.06
CA ALA A 85 -56.01 -2.08 -3.40
C ALA A 85 -56.82 -1.09 -2.52
N ASN A 86 -56.51 0.21 -2.55
CA ASN A 86 -57.09 1.24 -1.69
C ASN A 86 -56.97 0.92 -0.18
N ARG A 87 -55.92 0.20 0.22
CA ARG A 87 -55.59 -0.08 1.62
C ARG A 87 -54.46 0.84 2.07
N GLU A 88 -54.79 2.11 2.25
CA GLU A 88 -53.84 3.16 2.65
C GLU A 88 -53.27 2.91 4.06
N ASP A 89 -54.03 2.28 4.94
CA ASP A 89 -53.60 1.82 6.26
C ASP A 89 -52.39 0.86 6.17
N LEU A 90 -52.52 -0.19 5.35
CA LEU A 90 -51.42 -1.15 5.13
C LEU A 90 -50.25 -0.52 4.37
N ALA A 91 -50.51 0.39 3.43
CA ALA A 91 -49.45 1.09 2.72
C ALA A 91 -48.61 1.95 3.69
N LEU A 92 -49.25 2.58 4.67
CA LEU A 92 -48.58 3.39 5.70
C LEU A 92 -47.72 2.52 6.62
N GLU A 93 -48.24 1.38 7.10
CA GLU A 93 -47.45 0.43 7.90
C GLU A 93 -46.21 -0.08 7.15
N VAL A 94 -46.36 -0.40 5.86
CA VAL A 94 -45.22 -0.83 5.03
C VAL A 94 -44.22 0.30 4.81
N ALA A 95 -44.68 1.54 4.65
CA ALA A 95 -43.81 2.71 4.54
C ALA A 95 -42.98 2.96 5.82
N GLU A 96 -43.58 2.77 7.00
CA GLU A 96 -42.88 2.84 8.28
C GLU A 96 -41.79 1.75 8.40
N ALA A 97 -42.11 0.52 7.97
CA ALA A 97 -41.14 -0.57 7.92
C ALA A 97 -39.97 -0.27 6.96
N ILE A 98 -40.26 0.28 5.77
CA ILE A 98 -39.23 0.72 4.81
C ILE A 98 -38.37 1.83 5.41
N SER A 99 -38.95 2.80 6.10
CA SER A 99 -38.21 3.89 6.75
C SER A 99 -37.20 3.35 7.77
N THR A 100 -37.63 2.39 8.59
CA THR A 100 -36.76 1.73 9.58
C THR A 100 -35.60 1.01 8.90
N LEU A 101 -35.87 0.19 7.88
CA LEU A 101 -34.83 -0.54 7.13
C LEU A 101 -33.88 0.40 6.37
N THR A 102 -34.38 1.55 5.89
CA THR A 102 -33.55 2.54 5.21
C THR A 102 -32.53 3.17 6.15
N ASN A 103 -32.92 3.43 7.41
CA ASN A 103 -32.00 3.91 8.43
C ASN A 103 -30.90 2.88 8.76
N GLU A 104 -31.26 1.60 8.87
CA GLU A 104 -30.30 0.51 9.07
C GLU A 104 -29.35 0.35 7.87
N LEU A 105 -29.90 0.43 6.65
CA LEU A 105 -29.14 0.38 5.40
C LEU A 105 -28.08 1.48 5.36
N ASP A 106 -28.41 2.73 5.72
CA ASP A 106 -27.45 3.84 5.72
C ASP A 106 -26.27 3.59 6.68
N VAL A 107 -26.54 3.01 7.85
CA VAL A 107 -25.49 2.64 8.83
C VAL A 107 -24.57 1.57 8.25
N GLU A 108 -25.11 0.47 7.71
CA GLU A 108 -24.29 -0.59 7.11
C GLU A 108 -23.55 -0.12 5.85
N GLN A 109 -24.14 0.77 5.06
CA GLN A 109 -23.52 1.36 3.88
C GLN A 109 -22.29 2.19 4.25
N LYS A 110 -22.39 3.00 5.31
CA LYS A 110 -21.24 3.76 5.85
C LYS A 110 -20.13 2.82 6.31
N GLN A 111 -20.47 1.79 7.08
CA GLN A 111 -19.49 0.79 7.54
C GLN A 111 -18.82 0.05 6.38
N ALA A 112 -19.59 -0.35 5.36
CA ALA A 112 -19.05 -1.00 4.18
C ALA A 112 -18.05 -0.08 3.45
N THR A 113 -18.41 1.19 3.24
CA THR A 113 -17.50 2.16 2.60
C THR A 113 -16.23 2.37 3.43
N GLU A 114 -16.33 2.53 4.75
CA GLU A 114 -15.17 2.72 5.63
C GLU A 114 -14.23 1.50 5.61
N PHE A 115 -14.76 0.29 5.83
CA PHE A 115 -13.94 -0.92 5.79
C PHE A 115 -13.35 -1.19 4.40
N GLY A 116 -14.08 -0.86 3.33
CA GLY A 116 -13.58 -0.91 1.96
C GLY A 116 -12.38 0.00 1.76
N GLY A 117 -12.46 1.25 2.21
CA GLY A 117 -11.35 2.21 2.16
C GLY A 117 -10.14 1.76 2.99
N TYR A 118 -10.35 1.26 4.21
CA TYR A 118 -9.27 0.71 5.04
C TYR A 118 -8.59 -0.49 4.39
N ALA A 119 -9.36 -1.41 3.81
CA ALA A 119 -8.82 -2.57 3.11
C ALA A 119 -7.98 -2.17 1.89
N GLU A 120 -8.42 -1.16 1.13
CA GLU A 120 -7.68 -0.68 -0.04
C GLU A 120 -6.35 -0.02 0.35
N ASN A 121 -6.39 0.88 1.35
CA ASN A 121 -5.19 1.57 1.82
C ASN A 121 -4.17 0.57 2.39
N MET A 122 -4.62 -0.34 3.25
CA MET A 122 -3.73 -1.36 3.82
C MET A 122 -3.16 -2.30 2.75
N ARG A 123 -3.93 -2.62 1.69
CA ARG A 123 -3.40 -3.39 0.55
C ARG A 123 -2.28 -2.63 -0.17
N LYS A 124 -2.45 -1.32 -0.41
CA LYS A 124 -1.41 -0.48 -1.03
C LYS A 124 -0.15 -0.43 -0.16
N ASP A 125 -0.31 -0.24 1.14
CA ASP A 125 0.81 -0.16 2.08
C ASP A 125 1.56 -1.50 2.20
N ILE A 126 0.84 -2.62 2.25
CA ILE A 126 1.42 -3.97 2.24
C ILE A 126 2.26 -4.19 0.97
N THR A 127 1.73 -3.87 -0.21
CA THR A 127 2.47 -4.02 -1.48
C THR A 127 3.74 -3.16 -1.51
N LYS A 128 3.66 -1.91 -1.00
CA LYS A 128 4.82 -1.02 -0.89
C LYS A 128 5.87 -1.60 0.06
N ALA A 129 5.44 -2.07 1.23
CA ALA A 129 6.32 -2.69 2.21
C ALA A 129 7.00 -3.96 1.67
N GLU A 130 6.26 -4.82 0.96
CA GLU A 130 6.79 -6.00 0.28
C GLU A 130 7.91 -5.66 -0.70
N SER A 131 7.67 -4.68 -1.57
CA SER A 131 8.67 -4.25 -2.56
C SER A 131 9.93 -3.74 -1.88
N ARG A 132 9.78 -2.90 -0.84
CA ARG A 132 10.89 -2.34 -0.07
C ARG A 132 11.69 -3.43 0.65
N ILE A 133 11.02 -4.38 1.33
CA ILE A 133 11.68 -5.52 1.98
C ILE A 133 12.45 -6.37 0.96
N LYS A 134 11.87 -6.60 -0.23
CA LYS A 134 12.53 -7.34 -1.31
C LYS A 134 13.79 -6.61 -1.81
N SER A 135 13.70 -5.30 -2.02
CA SER A 135 14.86 -4.48 -2.43
C SER A 135 15.96 -4.50 -1.36
N LEU A 136 15.60 -4.33 -0.09
CA LEU A 136 16.55 -4.40 1.03
C LEU A 136 17.27 -5.75 1.12
N ARG A 137 16.56 -6.87 0.94
CA ARG A 137 17.18 -8.21 0.87
C ARG A 137 18.22 -8.31 -0.24
N GLN A 138 17.89 -7.83 -1.44
CA GLN A 138 18.83 -7.84 -2.57
C GLN A 138 20.07 -6.98 -2.29
N GLN A 139 19.89 -5.82 -1.66
CA GLN A 139 21.00 -4.93 -1.29
C GLN A 139 21.90 -5.59 -0.23
N VAL A 140 21.32 -6.27 0.77
CA VAL A 140 22.08 -7.02 1.77
C VAL A 140 22.87 -8.16 1.13
N ASP A 141 22.26 -8.93 0.24
CA ASP A 141 22.93 -10.04 -0.45
C ASP A 141 24.10 -9.53 -1.30
N MET A 142 23.92 -8.40 -2.00
CA MET A 142 25.00 -7.74 -2.74
C MET A 142 26.12 -7.24 -1.81
N ALA A 143 25.78 -6.68 -0.66
CA ALA A 143 26.77 -6.21 0.32
C ALA A 143 27.60 -7.37 0.89
N LYS A 144 26.95 -8.49 1.24
CA LYS A 144 27.62 -9.73 1.69
C LYS A 144 28.53 -10.30 0.60
N ALA A 145 28.08 -10.31 -0.65
CA ALA A 145 28.89 -10.77 -1.77
C ALA A 145 30.15 -9.90 -1.95
N ARG A 146 30.00 -8.57 -1.85
CA ARG A 146 31.13 -7.62 -1.91
C ARG A 146 32.12 -7.85 -0.77
N GLU A 147 31.63 -8.03 0.46
CA GLU A 147 32.49 -8.35 1.63
C GLU A 147 33.28 -9.65 1.40
N SER A 148 32.61 -10.70 0.90
CA SER A 148 33.26 -11.99 0.61
C SER A 148 34.35 -11.86 -0.47
N VAL A 149 34.09 -11.09 -1.53
CA VAL A 149 35.08 -10.82 -2.58
C VAL A 149 36.27 -10.06 -2.03
N GLN A 150 36.04 -9.02 -1.22
CA GLN A 150 37.11 -8.23 -0.61
C GLN A 150 37.98 -9.08 0.32
N LYS A 151 37.38 -9.94 1.16
CA LYS A 151 38.12 -10.90 2.00
C LYS A 151 38.95 -11.89 1.20
N ALA A 152 38.40 -12.41 0.11
CA ALA A 152 39.11 -13.31 -0.79
C ALA A 152 40.29 -12.60 -1.47
N GLN A 153 40.12 -11.34 -1.90
CA GLN A 153 41.19 -10.53 -2.47
C GLN A 153 42.31 -10.28 -1.45
N VAL A 154 41.99 -9.88 -0.22
CA VAL A 154 42.98 -9.68 0.84
C VAL A 154 43.74 -10.96 1.12
N SER A 155 43.04 -12.09 1.25
CA SER A 155 43.65 -13.40 1.49
C SER A 155 44.55 -13.83 0.33
N ALA A 156 44.13 -13.61 -0.92
CA ALA A 156 44.92 -13.91 -2.11
C ALA A 156 46.15 -13.01 -2.26
N SER A 157 46.03 -11.72 -1.92
CA SER A 157 47.16 -10.77 -1.90
C SER A 157 48.19 -11.16 -0.85
N ILE A 158 47.76 -11.56 0.35
CA ILE A 158 48.63 -12.07 1.41
C ILE A 158 49.29 -13.39 0.96
N ALA A 159 48.53 -14.31 0.37
CA ALA A 159 49.04 -15.61 -0.09
C ALA A 159 49.96 -15.53 -1.32
N SER A 160 49.83 -14.48 -2.15
CA SER A 160 50.62 -14.31 -3.39
C SER A 160 51.90 -13.49 -3.22
N GLY A 161 52.19 -12.97 -2.02
CA GLY A 161 53.49 -12.40 -1.69
C GLY A 161 53.98 -11.26 -2.60
N GLY A 162 53.09 -10.43 -3.16
CA GLY A 162 53.48 -9.29 -4.02
C GLY A 162 53.73 -9.62 -5.51
N ALA A 163 52.96 -10.55 -6.11
CA ALA A 163 53.08 -10.85 -7.54
C ALA A 163 52.30 -9.84 -8.43
N ASN A 164 52.95 -8.72 -8.76
CA ASN A 164 52.42 -7.48 -9.36
C ASN A 164 51.75 -7.51 -10.76
N GLY A 165 51.71 -8.64 -11.51
CA GLY A 165 51.41 -8.56 -12.96
C GLY A 165 50.04 -9.08 -13.44
N LYS A 166 49.48 -10.12 -12.80
CA LYS A 166 48.25 -10.80 -13.27
C LYS A 166 47.02 -10.52 -12.41
N LEU A 167 47.24 -10.03 -11.19
CA LEU A 167 46.19 -9.59 -10.28
C LEU A 167 45.53 -8.30 -10.80
N GLU A 168 46.31 -7.39 -11.40
CA GLU A 168 45.85 -6.07 -11.88
C GLU A 168 44.74 -6.18 -12.94
N THR A 169 44.83 -7.16 -13.85
CA THR A 169 43.81 -7.38 -14.90
C THR A 169 42.52 -8.01 -14.34
N ALA A 170 42.63 -8.88 -13.34
CA ALA A 170 41.47 -9.47 -12.66
C ALA A 170 40.77 -8.43 -11.77
N VAL A 171 41.53 -7.61 -11.05
CA VAL A 171 41.04 -6.46 -10.27
C VAL A 171 40.36 -5.44 -11.17
N GLY A 172 40.95 -5.10 -12.33
CA GLY A 172 40.33 -4.20 -13.30
C GLY A 172 39.01 -4.72 -13.87
N THR A 173 38.92 -6.02 -14.16
CA THR A 173 37.66 -6.64 -14.63
C THR A 173 36.57 -6.59 -13.57
N LEU A 174 36.95 -6.77 -12.30
CA LEU A 174 36.03 -6.75 -11.18
C LEU A 174 35.57 -5.34 -10.82
N ASN A 175 36.46 -4.33 -10.87
CA ASN A 175 36.09 -2.91 -10.73
C ASN A 175 35.07 -2.50 -11.79
N ARG A 176 35.23 -2.97 -13.04
CA ARG A 176 34.27 -2.73 -14.11
C ARG A 176 32.92 -3.43 -13.87
N LEU A 177 32.93 -4.63 -13.30
CA LEU A 177 31.71 -5.34 -12.91
C LEU A 177 31.00 -4.64 -11.73
N GLN A 178 31.76 -4.15 -10.76
CA GLN A 178 31.27 -3.41 -9.60
C GLN A 178 30.65 -2.07 -10.01
N ALA A 179 31.29 -1.31 -10.91
CA ALA A 179 30.73 -0.09 -11.48
C ALA A 179 29.39 -0.35 -12.18
N LYS A 180 29.29 -1.43 -12.97
CA LYS A 180 28.05 -1.83 -13.64
C LYS A 180 26.94 -2.21 -12.65
N GLN A 181 27.30 -2.82 -11.52
CA GLN A 181 26.35 -3.14 -10.45
C GLN A 181 25.90 -1.92 -9.66
N GLN A 182 26.80 -0.98 -9.36
CA GLN A 182 26.44 0.31 -8.74
C GLN A 182 25.49 1.11 -9.64
N GLN A 183 25.76 1.14 -10.94
CA GLN A 183 24.88 1.81 -11.91
C GLN A 183 23.46 1.22 -11.89
N ARG A 184 23.32 -0.11 -11.86
CA ARG A 184 21.99 -0.77 -11.75
C ARG A 184 21.28 -0.46 -10.43
N ALA A 185 22.02 -0.41 -9.32
CA ALA A 185 21.42 -0.09 -8.02
C ALA A 185 20.86 1.35 -8.01
N ALA A 186 21.64 2.31 -8.53
CA ALA A 186 21.19 3.70 -8.67
C ALA A 186 20.00 3.86 -9.61
N GLU A 187 19.96 3.09 -10.71
CA GLU A 187 18.83 3.08 -11.64
C GLU A 187 17.54 2.51 -11.01
N LEU A 188 17.67 1.53 -10.11
CA LEU A 188 16.54 0.95 -9.38
C LEU A 188 16.02 1.92 -8.31
N GLU A 189 16.92 2.61 -7.60
CA GLU A 189 16.56 3.67 -6.66
C GLU A 189 15.86 4.85 -7.34
N ALA A 190 16.33 5.26 -8.53
CA ALA A 190 15.68 6.30 -9.32
C ALA A 190 14.27 5.87 -9.78
N GLN A 191 14.07 4.60 -10.12
CA GLN A 191 12.75 4.06 -10.45
C GLN A 191 11.80 4.04 -9.24
N ASP A 192 12.29 3.68 -8.05
CA ASP A 192 11.49 3.72 -6.83
C ASP A 192 11.05 5.15 -6.47
N GLN A 193 11.93 6.15 -6.67
CA GLN A 193 11.60 7.56 -6.49
C GLN A 193 10.52 8.04 -7.50
N LEU A 194 10.59 7.61 -8.75
CA LEU A 194 9.57 7.89 -9.77
C LEU A 194 8.24 7.19 -9.45
N ALA A 195 8.28 5.96 -8.95
CA ALA A 195 7.09 5.22 -8.54
C ALA A 195 6.40 5.87 -7.34
N ASP A 196 7.15 6.33 -6.33
CA ASP A 196 6.59 7.06 -5.18
C ASP A 196 5.96 8.39 -5.62
N ALA A 197 6.58 9.11 -6.56
CA ALA A 197 6.00 10.32 -7.17
C ALA A 197 4.74 10.04 -8.02
N SER A 198 4.59 8.83 -8.55
CA SER A 198 3.47 8.42 -9.41
C SER A 198 2.28 7.84 -8.65
N THR A 199 2.39 7.61 -7.33
CA THR A 199 1.28 7.09 -6.53
C THR A 199 0.21 8.16 -6.24
N GLY A 200 -0.67 8.38 -7.22
CA GLY A 200 -2.11 8.68 -7.07
C GLY A 200 -2.53 10.07 -6.57
N THR A 201 -1.75 10.74 -5.72
CA THR A 201 -2.19 12.01 -5.12
C THR A 201 -2.06 13.20 -6.05
N ASP A 202 -1.27 13.09 -7.11
CA ASP A 202 -0.95 14.22 -7.99
C ASP A 202 -2.02 14.44 -9.06
N LEU A 203 -2.61 13.36 -9.59
CA LEU A 203 -3.69 13.45 -10.58
C LEU A 203 -5.01 13.87 -9.91
N GLU A 204 -5.32 13.31 -8.74
CA GLU A 204 -6.57 13.58 -8.03
C GLU A 204 -6.59 14.98 -7.41
N ARG A 205 -5.41 15.49 -6.99
CA ARG A 205 -5.22 16.90 -6.62
C ARG A 205 -5.35 17.82 -7.82
N LYS A 206 -4.75 17.48 -8.98
CA LYS A 206 -4.89 18.24 -10.23
C LYS A 206 -6.33 18.26 -10.75
N LEU A 207 -7.09 17.18 -10.60
CA LEU A 207 -8.50 17.09 -11.00
C LEU A 207 -9.43 17.89 -10.06
N ARG A 208 -9.10 17.95 -8.76
CA ARG A 208 -9.81 18.77 -7.77
C ARG A 208 -9.50 20.26 -7.93
N ASP A 209 -8.24 20.61 -8.15
CA ASP A 209 -7.80 21.99 -8.42
C ASP A 209 -8.34 22.50 -9.77
N ALA A 210 -8.56 21.62 -10.75
CA ALA A 210 -9.20 21.94 -12.02
C ALA A 210 -10.74 21.99 -11.95
N GLY A 211 -11.36 21.71 -10.80
CA GLY A 211 -12.81 21.78 -10.62
C GLY A 211 -13.61 20.71 -11.37
N ILE A 212 -12.99 19.56 -11.70
CA ILE A 212 -13.59 18.53 -12.56
C ILE A 212 -14.38 17.47 -11.76
N THR A 213 -14.26 17.43 -10.43
CA THR A 213 -14.98 16.46 -9.58
C THR A 213 -16.19 17.09 -8.88
N PRO A 214 -17.44 16.66 -9.15
CA PRO A 214 -18.63 17.19 -8.48
C PRO A 214 -18.78 16.65 -7.06
N ASP A 215 -19.24 17.51 -6.16
CA ASP A 215 -19.58 17.20 -4.77
C ASP A 215 -20.90 16.40 -4.73
N ALA A 216 -20.81 15.07 -4.82
CA ALA A 216 -21.94 14.16 -5.02
C ALA A 216 -22.79 13.90 -3.75
N GLY A 217 -22.63 14.69 -2.68
CA GLY A 217 -23.16 14.37 -1.34
C GLY A 217 -24.41 15.13 -0.87
N SER A 218 -24.93 16.13 -1.60
CA SER A 218 -26.02 16.96 -1.05
C SER A 218 -27.42 16.35 -1.28
N ALA A 219 -28.27 16.43 -0.24
CA ALA A 219 -29.66 15.93 -0.25
C ALA A 219 -30.52 16.46 -1.41
N ASN A 220 -30.18 17.62 -1.97
CA ASN A 220 -30.86 18.18 -3.15
C ASN A 220 -30.64 17.34 -4.42
N ALA A 221 -29.45 16.75 -4.60
CA ALA A 221 -29.12 15.93 -5.77
C ALA A 221 -29.88 14.58 -5.78
N ILE A 222 -30.19 14.04 -4.61
CA ILE A 222 -30.98 12.80 -4.46
C ILE A 222 -32.46 13.07 -4.77
N LEU A 223 -32.99 14.21 -4.31
CA LEU A 223 -34.38 14.61 -4.56
C LEU A 223 -34.65 14.85 -6.06
N GLU A 224 -33.68 15.44 -6.76
CA GLU A 224 -33.76 15.74 -8.20
C GLU A 224 -33.72 14.46 -9.05
N ARG A 225 -32.87 13.49 -8.67
CA ARG A 225 -32.81 12.17 -9.30
C ARG A 225 -34.10 11.37 -9.12
N LEU A 226 -34.73 11.44 -7.94
CA LEU A 226 -36.00 10.75 -7.66
C LEU A 226 -37.17 11.34 -8.45
N LYS A 227 -37.22 12.68 -8.62
CA LYS A 227 -38.25 13.37 -9.43
C LYS A 227 -38.15 13.06 -10.93
N GLN A 228 -36.94 12.88 -11.46
CA GLN A 228 -36.75 12.50 -12.86
C GLN A 228 -37.23 11.07 -13.13
N LYS A 229 -37.06 10.16 -12.17
CA LYS A 229 -37.46 8.75 -12.31
C LYS A 229 -38.97 8.49 -12.16
N SER A 230 -39.72 9.47 -11.68
CA SER A 230 -41.20 9.43 -11.61
C SER A 230 -41.89 10.10 -12.79
N ALA A 231 -41.11 10.73 -13.69
CA ALA A 231 -41.62 11.45 -14.86
C ALA A 231 -41.44 10.65 -16.18
N GLU A 232 -40.78 9.50 -16.12
CA GLU A 232 -40.78 8.44 -17.14
C GLU A 232 -41.76 7.34 -16.73
#